data_AF-A0A959F0B3-F1
#
_entry.id   AF-A0A959F0B3-F1
#
_cell.length_a   1.000
_cell.length_b   1.000
_cell.length_c   1.000
_cell.angle_alpha   90.00
_cell.angle_beta   90.00
_cell.angle_gamma   90.00
#
_symmetry.space_group_name_H-M   'P 1'
#
loop_
_entity.id
_entity.type
_entity.pdbx_description
1 polymer ?
#
loop_
_entity_poly.entity_id
_entity_poly.type
_entity_poly.pdbx_seq_one_letter_code
_entity_poly.pdbx_strand_id
1 'polypeptide(L)'
;MKIHLFYLWALLLFASDLTAQIVTVKDQLTQEPLELVTLYSPSTGASAVTDREGRADLSEFVFSDTILLRLIGYREVAYSYEQLEALGFVVVLAEDQISLEAVVVSASRWRQAKREVPQKITSVSPREVALQNPQTAADLLSLSGEVFIQKSQLGGGSPMIRGFATNRVLIAVDGVRMNTAIFRSGNLQNVISLDPYATERTEVLFGPGSVMYGSDAIGGAMNFFTLTPALSTAGSLSAKANAAVRLASANEEKTGHLDFSLGWKKWALATSASYSDYGDLKMGSNGPDDYLRPFYAATIEGLDTALVNPDPEVQVPTGYHQYNLLQKVRFQPN
;
A
#
# COMPACT_ATOMS: atom_id res chain seq x y z
N MET A 1 -47.27 -12.85 -52.41
CA MET A 1 -46.19 -13.12 -51.44
C MET A 1 -44.78 -12.73 -51.92
N LYS A 2 -44.59 -12.02 -53.04
CA LYS A 2 -43.26 -11.61 -53.54
C LYS A 2 -42.97 -10.10 -53.45
N ILE A 3 -43.98 -9.28 -53.14
CA ILE A 3 -43.83 -7.81 -53.04
C ILE A 3 -43.40 -7.35 -51.64
N HIS A 4 -43.80 -8.05 -50.57
CA HIS A 4 -43.39 -7.69 -49.20
C HIS A 4 -41.92 -8.04 -48.87
N LEU A 5 -41.30 -8.97 -49.62
CA LEU A 5 -39.88 -9.33 -49.41
C LEU A 5 -38.91 -8.28 -49.97
N PHE A 6 -39.35 -7.50 -50.97
CA PHE A 6 -38.54 -6.46 -51.59
C PHE A 6 -38.45 -5.20 -50.71
N TYR A 7 -39.52 -4.85 -50.00
CA TYR A 7 -39.52 -3.75 -49.04
C TYR A 7 -38.69 -4.07 -47.78
N LEU A 8 -38.60 -5.35 -47.37
CA LEU A 8 -37.77 -5.76 -46.23
C LEU A 8 -36.26 -5.65 -46.54
N TRP A 9 -35.87 -5.88 -47.80
CA TRP A 9 -34.48 -5.68 -48.26
C TRP A 9 -34.13 -4.20 -48.49
N ALA A 10 -35.09 -3.37 -48.91
CA ALA A 10 -34.88 -1.93 -49.04
C ALA A 10 -34.73 -1.21 -47.68
N LEU A 11 -35.32 -1.74 -46.60
CA LEU A 11 -35.15 -1.24 -45.23
C LEU A 11 -33.82 -1.64 -44.59
N LEU A 12 -33.14 -2.68 -45.09
CA LEU A 12 -31.80 -3.11 -44.64
C LEU A 12 -30.65 -2.36 -45.34
N LEU A 13 -30.95 -1.59 -46.39
CA LEU A 13 -29.96 -0.77 -47.12
C LEU A 13 -29.92 0.70 -46.65
N PHE A 14 -30.72 1.07 -45.65
CA PHE A 14 -30.69 2.37 -44.97
C PHE A 14 -30.31 2.24 -43.49
N ALA A 15 -29.47 1.26 -43.15
CA ALA A 15 -28.64 1.38 -41.96
C ALA A 15 -27.52 2.38 -42.29
N SER A 16 -27.82 3.67 -42.19
CA SER A 16 -26.79 4.69 -42.08
C SER A 16 -25.96 4.32 -40.86
N ASP A 17 -24.69 3.95 -41.07
CA ASP A 17 -23.71 3.91 -40.00
C ASP A 17 -23.70 5.30 -39.35
N LEU A 18 -24.42 5.44 -38.24
CA LEU A 18 -24.17 6.48 -37.27
C LEU A 18 -22.79 6.15 -36.69
N THR A 19 -21.74 6.60 -37.38
CA THR A 19 -20.40 6.62 -36.80
C THR A 19 -20.43 7.64 -35.69
N ALA A 20 -20.78 7.21 -34.47
CA ALA A 20 -20.27 7.88 -33.29
C ALA A 20 -18.74 7.86 -33.44
N GLN A 21 -18.13 9.04 -33.47
CA GLN A 21 -16.67 9.14 -33.60
C GLN A 21 -16.07 8.73 -32.26
N ILE A 22 -15.71 7.46 -32.16
CA ILE A 22 -15.15 6.86 -30.95
C ILE A 22 -13.63 7.04 -30.98
N VAL A 23 -13.07 7.63 -29.93
CA VAL A 23 -11.63 7.63 -29.69
C VAL A 23 -11.22 6.46 -28.84
N THR A 24 -10.09 5.84 -29.17
CA THR A 24 -9.47 4.79 -28.35
C THR A 24 -8.18 5.31 -27.73
N VAL A 25 -8.07 5.24 -26.40
CA VAL A 25 -6.90 5.68 -25.64
C VAL A 25 -6.15 4.47 -25.10
N LYS A 26 -4.83 4.45 -25.28
CA LYS A 26 -3.95 3.34 -24.89
C LYS A 26 -2.71 3.80 -24.15
N ASP A 27 -2.09 2.87 -23.44
CA ASP A 27 -0.77 3.06 -22.84
C ASP A 27 0.32 3.08 -23.92
N GLN A 28 1.28 4.00 -23.82
CA GLN A 28 2.38 4.11 -24.79
C GLN A 28 3.30 2.88 -24.82
N LEU A 29 3.60 2.27 -23.66
CA LEU A 29 4.53 1.16 -23.49
C LEU A 29 3.83 -0.19 -23.69
N THR A 30 2.74 -0.43 -22.97
CA THR A 30 2.07 -1.74 -22.97
C THR A 30 1.09 -1.91 -24.13
N GLN A 31 0.65 -0.81 -24.75
CA GLN A 31 -0.40 -0.77 -25.78
C GLN A 31 -1.78 -1.28 -25.29
N GLU A 32 -1.94 -1.48 -23.98
CA GLU A 32 -3.21 -1.85 -23.37
C GLU A 32 -4.18 -0.66 -23.38
N PRO A 33 -5.50 -0.92 -23.48
CA PRO A 33 -6.51 0.13 -23.40
C PRO A 33 -6.53 0.77 -22.01
N LEU A 34 -6.69 2.10 -21.97
CA LEU A 34 -6.76 2.87 -20.72
C LEU A 34 -8.20 3.24 -20.37
N GLU A 35 -8.72 2.62 -19.31
CA GLU A 35 -10.02 2.94 -18.70
C GLU A 35 -9.93 4.23 -17.86
N LEU A 36 -11.05 4.95 -17.73
CA LEU A 36 -11.20 6.16 -16.89
C LEU A 36 -10.38 7.39 -17.31
N VAL A 37 -9.86 7.43 -18.54
CA VAL A 37 -9.26 8.64 -19.10
C VAL A 37 -10.37 9.67 -19.27
N THR A 38 -10.21 10.83 -18.66
CA THR A 38 -11.15 11.94 -18.81
C THR A 38 -10.76 12.78 -20.02
N LEU A 39 -11.72 12.98 -20.92
CA LEU A 39 -11.64 13.91 -22.04
C LEU A 39 -12.43 15.16 -21.69
N TYR A 40 -11.83 16.33 -21.86
CA TYR A 40 -12.47 17.61 -21.56
C TYR A 40 -12.10 18.66 -22.59
N SER A 41 -13.10 19.36 -23.13
CA SER A 41 -12.86 20.53 -23.97
C SER A 41 -13.16 21.82 -23.21
N PRO A 42 -12.17 22.68 -22.95
CA PRO A 42 -12.40 23.97 -22.31
C PRO A 42 -13.26 24.94 -23.15
N SER A 43 -13.25 24.80 -24.48
CA SER A 43 -13.95 25.74 -25.37
C SER A 43 -15.44 25.44 -25.50
N THR A 44 -15.82 24.16 -25.55
CA THR A 44 -17.22 23.73 -25.68
C THR A 44 -17.83 23.29 -24.36
N GLY A 45 -17.01 23.00 -23.34
CA GLY A 45 -17.44 22.43 -22.07
C GLY A 45 -17.77 20.93 -22.14
N ALA A 46 -17.57 20.29 -23.30
CA ALA A 46 -17.83 18.86 -23.50
C ALA A 46 -16.91 18.00 -22.63
N SER A 47 -17.44 16.90 -22.10
CA SER A 47 -16.69 15.95 -21.28
C SER A 47 -17.09 14.50 -21.53
N ALA A 48 -16.13 13.61 -21.62
CA ALA A 48 -16.34 12.17 -21.77
C ALA A 48 -15.30 11.38 -20.96
N VAL A 49 -15.58 10.11 -20.69
CA VAL A 49 -14.67 9.22 -19.95
C VAL A 49 -14.56 7.89 -20.70
N THR A 50 -13.34 7.35 -20.79
CA THR A 50 -13.12 6.06 -21.47
C THR A 50 -13.66 4.87 -20.68
N ASP A 51 -14.23 3.90 -21.40
CA ASP A 51 -14.67 2.61 -20.89
C ASP A 51 -13.52 1.60 -20.71
N ARG A 52 -13.84 0.34 -20.34
CA ARG A 52 -12.85 -0.73 -20.05
C ARG A 52 -12.02 -1.09 -21.27
N GLU A 53 -12.54 -0.83 -22.46
CA GLU A 53 -11.90 -1.02 -23.75
C GLU A 53 -11.14 0.23 -24.21
N GLY A 54 -11.06 1.26 -23.37
CA GLY A 54 -10.34 2.51 -23.62
C GLY A 54 -11.06 3.44 -24.57
N ARG A 55 -12.38 3.28 -24.77
CA ARG A 55 -13.16 3.99 -25.78
C ARG A 55 -14.01 5.10 -25.18
N ALA A 56 -14.08 6.24 -25.86
CA ALA A 56 -14.96 7.36 -25.50
C ALA A 56 -15.62 7.96 -26.75
N ASP A 57 -16.86 8.46 -26.59
CA ASP A 57 -17.62 9.13 -27.64
C ASP A 57 -17.15 10.59 -27.81
N LEU A 58 -16.79 10.99 -29.02
CA LEU A 58 -16.39 12.35 -29.38
C LEU A 58 -17.49 13.17 -30.06
N SER A 59 -18.73 12.71 -30.10
CA SER A 59 -19.83 13.42 -30.80
C SER A 59 -20.03 14.86 -30.31
N GLU A 60 -19.75 15.15 -29.03
CA GLU A 60 -19.82 16.51 -28.45
C GLU A 60 -18.56 17.35 -28.69
N PHE A 61 -17.50 16.76 -29.27
CA PHE A 61 -16.18 17.36 -29.40
C PHE A 61 -15.84 17.84 -30.82
N VAL A 62 -16.72 17.63 -31.80
CA VAL A 62 -16.50 17.87 -33.26
C VAL A 62 -16.01 19.28 -33.60
N PHE A 63 -16.27 20.28 -32.74
CA PHE A 63 -15.83 21.67 -32.92
C PHE A 63 -14.86 22.15 -31.83
N SER A 64 -14.20 21.22 -31.15
CA SER A 64 -13.29 21.54 -30.06
C SER A 64 -11.89 21.85 -30.58
N ASP A 65 -11.48 23.11 -30.42
CA ASP A 65 -10.10 23.55 -30.70
C ASP A 65 -9.07 22.87 -29.78
N THR A 66 -9.50 22.45 -28.60
CA THR A 66 -8.66 21.75 -27.63
C THR A 66 -9.48 20.73 -26.85
N ILE A 67 -8.97 19.50 -26.82
CA ILE A 67 -9.48 18.34 -26.10
C ILE A 67 -8.33 17.85 -25.22
N LEU A 68 -8.48 18.00 -23.92
CA LEU A 68 -7.53 17.57 -22.91
C LEU A 68 -7.84 16.13 -22.53
N LEU A 69 -6.84 15.25 -22.62
CA LEU A 69 -6.94 13.87 -22.14
C LEU A 69 -6.11 13.73 -20.86
N ARG A 70 -6.77 13.30 -19.78
CA ARG A 70 -6.17 13.21 -18.46
C ARG A 70 -6.49 11.88 -17.79
N LEU A 71 -5.45 11.23 -17.29
CA LEU A 71 -5.53 10.07 -16.40
C LEU A 71 -4.46 10.19 -15.32
N ILE A 72 -4.80 9.79 -14.09
CA ILE A 72 -3.84 9.81 -12.97
C ILE A 72 -2.67 8.87 -13.29
N GLY A 73 -1.45 9.36 -13.16
CA GLY A 73 -0.23 8.60 -13.49
C GLY A 73 0.22 8.73 -14.95
N TYR A 74 -0.50 9.50 -15.77
CA TYR A 74 -0.18 9.74 -17.17
C TYR A 74 0.02 11.22 -17.46
N ARG A 75 0.81 11.52 -18.49
CA ARG A 75 1.05 12.90 -18.93
C ARG A 75 -0.20 13.42 -19.61
N GLU A 76 -0.66 14.59 -19.17
CA GLU A 76 -1.76 15.28 -19.85
C GLU A 76 -1.34 15.67 -21.27
N VAL A 77 -2.20 15.36 -22.24
CA VAL A 77 -2.00 15.71 -23.65
C VAL A 77 -3.21 16.47 -24.16
N ALA A 78 -2.96 17.37 -25.10
CA ALA A 78 -3.96 18.23 -25.70
C ALA A 78 -3.96 18.04 -27.21
N TYR A 79 -5.13 17.79 -27.79
CA TYR A 79 -5.33 17.69 -29.23
C TYR A 79 -6.52 18.55 -29.67
N SER A 80 -6.47 19.11 -30.87
CA SER A 80 -7.69 19.58 -31.53
C SER A 80 -8.45 18.39 -32.13
N TYR A 81 -9.74 18.59 -32.42
CA TYR A 81 -10.54 17.55 -33.08
C TYR A 81 -9.94 17.10 -34.42
N GLU A 82 -9.45 18.04 -35.24
CA GLU A 82 -8.76 17.77 -36.52
C GLU A 82 -7.48 16.93 -36.34
N GLN A 83 -6.75 17.15 -35.25
CA GLN A 83 -5.56 16.36 -34.93
C GLN A 83 -5.91 14.92 -34.55
N LEU A 84 -7.01 14.71 -33.82
CA LEU A 84 -7.49 13.35 -33.50
C LEU A 84 -7.96 12.61 -34.75
N GLU A 85 -8.61 13.31 -35.68
CA GLU A 85 -9.03 12.74 -36.98
C GLU A 85 -7.80 12.32 -37.81
N ALA A 86 -6.76 13.14 -37.87
CA ALA A 86 -5.50 12.81 -38.55
C ALA A 86 -4.78 11.60 -37.95
N LEU A 87 -4.98 11.34 -36.64
CA LEU A 87 -4.45 10.19 -35.92
C LEU A 87 -5.36 8.94 -36.02
N GLY A 88 -6.47 9.01 -36.75
CA GLY A 88 -7.44 7.93 -36.86
C GLY A 88 -8.15 7.63 -35.53
N PHE A 89 -8.31 8.64 -34.67
CA PHE A 89 -8.92 8.55 -33.34
C PHE A 89 -8.26 7.52 -32.40
N VAL A 90 -6.95 7.31 -32.55
CA VAL A 90 -6.15 6.51 -31.61
C VAL A 90 -5.13 7.42 -30.92
N VAL A 91 -5.21 7.49 -29.60
CA VAL A 91 -4.31 8.30 -28.77
C VAL A 91 -3.53 7.39 -27.83
N VAL A 92 -2.23 7.63 -27.70
CA VAL A 92 -1.39 6.97 -26.71
C VAL A 92 -0.99 7.94 -25.62
N LEU A 93 -1.16 7.55 -24.36
CA LEU A 93 -0.70 8.31 -23.21
C LEU A 93 0.60 7.72 -22.68
N ALA A 94 1.59 8.59 -22.48
CA ALA A 94 2.82 8.23 -21.79
C ALA A 94 2.57 8.25 -20.28
N GLU A 95 3.01 7.22 -19.57
CA GLU A 95 3.10 7.28 -18.11
C GLU A 95 3.94 8.49 -17.73
N ASP A 96 3.42 9.32 -16.84
CA ASP A 96 4.19 10.38 -16.24
C ASP A 96 4.65 9.89 -14.89
N GLN A 97 5.93 10.09 -14.59
CA GLN A 97 6.48 9.85 -13.26
C GLN A 97 6.02 10.96 -12.31
N ILE A 98 4.70 11.17 -12.23
CA ILE A 98 4.08 11.91 -11.16
C ILE A 98 4.31 11.04 -9.93
N SER A 99 5.32 11.40 -9.16
CA SER A 99 5.35 11.11 -7.73
C SER A 99 4.05 11.68 -7.19
N LEU A 100 3.05 10.82 -7.03
CA LEU A 100 1.83 11.16 -6.30
C LEU A 100 2.31 11.75 -4.99
N GLU A 101 2.07 13.05 -4.82
CA GLU A 101 2.44 13.72 -3.60
C GLU A 101 1.86 12.92 -2.46
N ALA A 102 2.73 12.40 -1.59
CA ALA A 102 2.28 11.62 -0.45
C ALA A 102 1.29 12.49 0.34
N VAL A 103 0.01 12.16 0.24
CA VAL A 103 -1.02 12.71 1.11
C VAL A 103 -0.78 12.05 2.45
N VAL A 104 -0.28 12.84 3.38
CA VAL A 104 -0.02 12.38 4.73
C VAL A 104 -1.27 12.65 5.56
N VAL A 105 -1.68 11.69 6.37
CA VAL A 105 -2.65 11.98 7.43
C VAL A 105 -1.88 12.68 8.55
N SER A 106 -1.73 13.99 8.37
CA SER A 106 -1.15 14.88 9.35
C SER A 106 -1.86 14.74 10.69
N ALA A 107 -1.13 15.10 11.74
CA ALA A 107 -1.53 15.02 13.12
C ALA A 107 -2.93 15.62 13.41
N SER A 108 -3.45 16.52 12.58
CA SER A 108 -4.79 17.12 12.67
C SER A 108 -6.00 16.17 12.47
N ARG A 109 -5.79 14.86 12.28
CA ARG A 109 -6.85 13.84 11.98
C ARG A 109 -7.55 14.05 10.63
N TRP A 110 -7.11 15.03 9.84
CA TRP A 110 -7.54 15.27 8.46
C TRP A 110 -6.37 15.04 7.50
N ARG A 111 -6.67 14.61 6.27
CA ARG A 111 -5.66 14.46 5.20
C ARG A 111 -5.14 15.85 4.83
N GLN A 112 -3.83 16.06 4.95
CA GLN A 112 -3.18 17.32 4.56
C GLN A 112 -2.06 17.03 3.58
N ALA A 113 -1.80 17.95 2.66
CA ALA A 113 -0.67 17.81 1.76
C ALA A 113 0.63 17.88 2.58
N LYS A 114 1.63 17.04 2.27
CA LYS A 114 2.93 17.04 2.96
C LYS A 114 3.58 18.44 3.01
N ARG A 115 3.34 19.27 2.00
CA ARG A 115 3.86 20.65 1.88
C ARG A 115 3.26 21.63 2.90
N GLU A 116 2.06 21.34 3.39
CA GLU A 116 1.32 22.19 4.34
C GLU A 116 1.68 21.85 5.80
N VAL A 117 2.40 20.75 6.02
CA VAL A 117 2.83 20.33 7.35
C VAL A 117 4.26 20.81 7.60
N PRO A 118 4.51 21.59 8.66
CA PRO A 118 5.85 22.13 8.94
C PRO A 118 6.83 21.05 9.43
N GLN A 119 6.34 19.89 9.86
CA GLN A 119 7.15 18.77 10.33
C GLN A 119 7.52 17.84 9.18
N LYS A 120 8.73 17.28 9.23
CA LYS A 120 9.16 16.25 8.28
C LYS A 120 8.34 14.99 8.52
N ILE A 121 7.71 14.48 7.47
CA ILE A 121 6.99 13.21 7.48
C ILE A 121 7.47 12.33 6.34
N THR A 122 7.78 11.08 6.67
CA THR A 122 8.13 10.04 5.71
C THR A 122 7.05 8.97 5.77
N SER A 123 6.50 8.60 4.62
CA SER A 123 5.50 7.54 4.50
C SER A 123 6.14 6.34 3.82
N VAL A 124 5.94 5.15 4.37
CA VAL A 124 6.26 3.89 3.70
C VAL A 124 5.00 3.44 2.97
N SER A 125 5.09 3.36 1.64
CA SER A 125 3.95 3.02 0.78
C SER A 125 3.73 1.51 0.70
N PRO A 126 2.50 1.03 0.48
CA PRO A 126 2.25 -0.41 0.32
C PRO A 126 3.01 -1.02 -0.87
N ARG A 127 3.33 -0.22 -1.91
CA ARG A 127 4.18 -0.65 -3.03
C ARG A 127 5.62 -0.94 -2.58
N GLU A 128 6.20 -0.07 -1.74
CA GLU A 128 7.54 -0.30 -1.17
C GLU A 128 7.54 -1.50 -0.22
N VAL A 129 6.49 -1.67 0.60
CA VAL A 129 6.34 -2.85 1.46
C VAL A 129 6.27 -4.12 0.63
N ALA A 130 5.48 -4.14 -0.45
CA ALA A 130 5.38 -5.30 -1.34
C ALA A 130 6.73 -5.61 -2.04
N LEU A 131 7.46 -4.58 -2.46
CA LEU A 131 8.75 -4.74 -3.14
C LEU A 131 9.86 -5.21 -2.19
N GLN A 132 9.97 -4.60 -1.01
CA GLN A 132 11.02 -4.89 -0.04
C GLN A 132 10.69 -6.11 0.82
N ASN A 133 9.39 -6.44 0.95
CA ASN A 133 8.87 -7.58 1.69
C ASN A 133 9.51 -7.69 3.10
N PRO A 134 9.30 -6.71 3.99
CA PRO A 134 9.91 -6.73 5.32
C PRO A 134 9.40 -7.92 6.14
N GLN A 135 10.28 -8.56 6.89
CA GLN A 135 9.94 -9.72 7.71
C GLN A 135 9.06 -9.37 8.92
N THR A 136 9.21 -8.15 9.45
CA THR A 136 8.51 -7.67 10.64
C THR A 136 8.13 -6.20 10.49
N ALA A 137 7.21 -5.70 11.32
CA ALA A 137 6.87 -4.28 11.31
C ALA A 137 8.02 -3.39 11.81
N ALA A 138 8.96 -3.93 12.60
CA ALA A 138 10.21 -3.25 12.92
C ALA A 138 11.06 -3.06 11.65
N ASP A 139 11.21 -4.11 10.84
CA ASP A 139 11.93 -4.04 9.56
C ASP A 139 11.25 -3.09 8.57
N LEU A 140 9.93 -3.06 8.55
CA LEU A 140 9.15 -2.11 7.75
C LEU A 140 9.55 -0.67 8.03
N LEU A 141 9.72 -0.28 9.31
CA LEU A 141 10.13 1.08 9.66
C LEU A 141 11.53 1.43 9.15
N SER A 142 12.44 0.46 9.11
CA SER A 142 13.81 0.66 8.61
C SER A 142 13.85 1.01 7.12
N LEU A 143 12.83 0.65 6.34
CA LEU A 143 12.72 0.95 4.90
C LEU A 143 12.71 2.46 4.61
N SER A 144 12.34 3.28 5.60
CA SER A 144 12.41 4.75 5.49
C SER A 144 13.83 5.29 5.35
N GLY A 145 14.85 4.51 5.77
CA GLY A 145 16.24 4.96 5.85
C GLY A 145 16.52 5.97 6.98
N GLU A 146 15.50 6.36 7.74
CA GLU A 146 15.59 7.39 8.78
C GLU A 146 15.24 6.89 10.18
N VAL A 147 14.62 5.71 10.27
CA VAL A 147 14.35 5.01 11.52
C VAL A 147 15.33 3.86 11.65
N PHE A 148 16.12 3.87 12.72
CA PHE A 148 17.03 2.78 13.04
C PHE A 148 16.35 1.78 13.95
N ILE A 149 16.60 0.50 13.75
CA ILE A 149 16.02 -0.57 14.57
C ILE A 149 17.12 -1.21 15.39
N GLN A 150 17.01 -1.10 16.71
CA GLN A 150 17.85 -1.85 17.64
C GLN A 150 17.22 -3.22 17.87
N LYS A 151 17.83 -4.26 17.32
CA LYS A 151 17.44 -5.67 17.52
C LYS A 151 18.38 -6.33 18.53
N SER A 152 17.91 -6.54 19.76
CA SER A 152 18.63 -7.34 20.75
C SER A 152 18.36 -8.84 20.63
N GLN A 153 17.30 -9.21 19.92
CA GLN A 153 16.88 -10.57 19.61
C GLN A 153 16.05 -10.55 18.32
N LEU A 154 15.81 -11.72 17.72
CA LEU A 154 15.03 -11.85 16.49
C LEU A 154 13.55 -11.48 16.69
N GLY A 155 12.96 -11.92 17.82
CA GLY A 155 11.58 -11.59 18.23
C GLY A 155 11.41 -10.20 18.84
N GLY A 156 12.22 -9.22 18.44
CA GLY A 156 12.10 -7.85 18.93
C GLY A 156 12.76 -6.84 18.01
N GLY A 157 12.37 -5.58 18.13
CA GLY A 157 13.01 -4.48 17.43
C GLY A 157 12.57 -3.16 18.01
N SER A 158 13.49 -2.40 18.61
CA SER A 158 13.17 -1.08 19.16
C SER A 158 13.51 0.00 18.14
N PRO A 159 12.51 0.78 17.68
CA PRO A 159 12.79 1.89 16.80
C PRO A 159 13.52 3.02 17.51
N MET A 160 14.36 3.72 16.75
CA MET A 160 15.13 4.88 17.16
C MET A 160 15.08 5.93 16.06
N ILE A 161 14.79 7.17 16.45
CA ILE A 161 14.71 8.33 15.56
C ILE A 161 15.71 9.37 16.05
N ARG A 162 16.77 9.63 15.28
CA ARG A 162 17.80 10.64 15.61
C ARG A 162 18.35 10.52 17.05
N GLY A 163 18.62 9.30 17.50
CA GLY A 163 19.11 9.01 18.85
C GLY A 163 18.04 8.93 19.94
N PHE A 164 16.79 9.36 19.66
CA PHE A 164 15.66 9.11 20.56
C PHE A 164 15.18 7.67 20.42
N ALA A 165 15.14 6.93 21.51
CA ALA A 165 14.64 5.57 21.59
C ALA A 165 13.67 5.43 22.77
N THR A 166 13.14 4.22 22.99
CA THR A 166 12.32 3.89 24.17
C THR A 166 11.07 4.78 24.24
N ASN A 167 10.67 5.24 25.43
CA ASN A 167 9.53 6.12 25.67
C ASN A 167 9.66 7.54 25.10
N ARG A 168 10.68 7.82 24.27
CA ARG A 168 10.87 9.12 23.60
C ARG A 168 10.47 9.10 22.13
N VAL A 169 10.02 7.96 21.62
CA VAL A 169 9.34 7.84 20.33
C VAL A 169 8.00 7.15 20.55
N LEU A 170 6.95 7.62 19.86
CA LEU A 170 5.62 7.03 19.97
C LEU A 170 5.38 5.99 18.87
N ILE A 171 4.78 4.87 19.21
CA ILE A 171 4.11 3.95 18.27
C ILE A 171 2.59 4.11 18.44
N ALA A 172 1.89 4.33 17.34
CA ALA A 172 0.43 4.39 17.28
C ALA A 172 -0.11 3.52 16.16
N VAL A 173 -1.30 2.94 16.36
CA VAL A 173 -2.01 2.12 15.37
C VAL A 173 -3.41 2.65 15.26
N ASP A 174 -3.81 3.06 14.06
CA ASP A 174 -5.10 3.68 13.77
C ASP A 174 -5.43 4.84 14.75
N GLY A 175 -4.40 5.59 15.16
CA GLY A 175 -4.51 6.69 16.12
C GLY A 175 -4.55 6.29 17.60
N VAL A 176 -4.48 4.99 17.93
CA VAL A 176 -4.40 4.49 19.32
C VAL A 176 -2.94 4.26 19.69
N ARG A 177 -2.51 4.85 20.82
CA ARG A 177 -1.16 4.68 21.37
C ARG A 177 -0.91 3.22 21.76
N MET A 178 0.23 2.67 21.33
CA MET A 178 0.74 1.36 21.78
C MET A 178 1.75 1.44 22.92
N ASN A 179 2.39 2.59 23.13
CA ASN A 179 3.34 2.77 24.24
C ASN A 179 2.59 2.58 25.56
N THR A 180 3.01 1.60 26.37
CA THR A 180 2.43 1.34 27.69
C THR A 180 3.37 1.80 28.81
N ALA A 181 2.79 2.14 29.95
CA ALA A 181 3.51 2.64 31.12
C ALA A 181 4.46 1.62 31.78
N ILE A 182 4.51 0.37 31.31
CA ILE A 182 5.49 -0.63 31.79
C ILE A 182 6.87 -0.46 31.16
N PHE A 183 6.97 0.16 29.98
CA PHE A 183 8.24 0.39 29.29
C PHE A 183 8.97 1.65 29.77
N ARG A 184 8.93 1.98 31.08
CA ARG A 184 9.27 3.29 31.68
C ARG A 184 10.68 3.84 31.40
N SER A 185 11.55 3.08 30.75
CA SER A 185 12.75 3.53 30.04
C SER A 185 13.29 2.40 29.13
N GLY A 186 12.43 1.43 28.80
CA GLY A 186 12.82 0.20 28.12
C GLY A 186 12.63 0.30 26.60
N ASN A 187 13.35 -0.55 25.87
CA ASN A 187 13.23 -0.68 24.43
C ASN A 187 11.78 -1.01 24.01
N LEU A 188 11.28 -0.32 22.97
CA LEU A 188 9.93 -0.51 22.43
C LEU A 188 9.89 -1.66 21.43
N GLN A 189 10.15 -2.86 21.93
CA GLN A 189 10.22 -4.06 21.09
C GLN A 189 8.85 -4.49 20.55
N ASN A 190 7.76 -4.02 21.18
CA ASN A 190 6.39 -4.38 20.86
C ASN A 190 5.91 -3.90 19.49
N VAL A 191 6.67 -3.07 18.76
CA VAL A 191 6.34 -2.77 17.36
C VAL A 191 6.24 -4.03 16.50
N ILE A 192 6.98 -5.09 16.87
CA ILE A 192 6.97 -6.38 16.17
C ILE A 192 5.62 -7.11 16.24
N SER A 193 4.76 -6.76 17.21
CA SER A 193 3.43 -7.36 17.32
C SER A 193 2.47 -6.89 16.21
N LEU A 194 2.88 -5.90 15.41
CA LEU A 194 2.13 -5.45 14.24
C LEU A 194 2.48 -6.31 13.04
N ASP A 195 1.44 -6.58 12.24
CA ASP A 195 1.58 -7.34 11.01
C ASP A 195 1.87 -6.40 9.83
N PRO A 196 3.03 -6.56 9.14
CA PRO A 196 3.33 -5.81 7.92
C PRO A 196 2.27 -6.00 6.83
N TYR A 197 1.69 -7.19 6.70
CA TYR A 197 0.71 -7.50 5.65
C TYR A 197 -0.66 -6.87 5.94
N ALA A 198 -1.01 -6.72 7.22
CA ALA A 198 -2.25 -6.04 7.62
C ALA A 198 -2.12 -4.51 7.73
N THR A 199 -0.98 -3.95 7.31
CA THR A 199 -0.68 -2.51 7.36
C THR A 199 -0.79 -1.90 5.97
N GLU A 200 -1.74 -0.97 5.77
CA GLU A 200 -1.93 -0.25 4.50
C GLU A 200 -0.89 0.84 4.29
N ARG A 201 -0.51 1.51 5.37
CA ARG A 201 0.39 2.65 5.32
C ARG A 201 1.07 2.83 6.66
N THR A 202 2.33 3.23 6.63
CA THR A 202 3.05 3.67 7.83
C THR A 202 3.55 5.09 7.61
N GLU A 203 3.37 5.95 8.60
CA GLU A 203 3.84 7.34 8.58
C GLU A 203 4.76 7.58 9.77
N VAL A 204 5.91 8.17 9.51
CA VAL A 204 6.90 8.56 10.51
C VAL A 204 6.98 10.07 10.57
N LEU A 205 6.48 10.63 11.66
CA LEU A 205 6.60 12.03 12.01
C LEU A 205 7.91 12.25 12.78
N PHE A 206 8.78 13.11 12.24
CA PHE A 206 10.07 13.43 12.88
C PHE A 206 9.98 14.68 13.74
N GLY A 207 10.56 14.58 14.94
CA GLY A 207 10.62 15.68 15.89
C GLY A 207 9.42 15.73 16.85
N PRO A 208 9.29 16.82 17.63
CA PRO A 208 8.33 16.87 18.73
C PRO A 208 6.88 16.82 18.25
N GLY A 209 6.21 15.69 18.46
CA GLY A 209 4.80 15.45 18.16
C GLY A 209 3.90 15.50 19.40
N SER A 210 4.43 15.91 20.56
CA SER A 210 3.78 15.71 21.86
C SER A 210 2.44 16.40 22.05
N VAL A 211 2.17 17.48 21.33
CA VAL A 211 0.85 18.16 21.36
C VAL A 211 -0.24 17.25 20.81
N MET A 212 0.07 16.48 19.78
CA MET A 212 -0.91 15.71 19.02
C MET A 212 -0.97 14.25 19.46
N TYR A 213 0.21 13.71 19.74
CA TYR A 213 0.43 12.30 20.00
C TYR A 213 0.68 12.03 21.49
N GLY A 214 0.88 13.09 22.30
CA GLY A 214 1.11 13.08 23.74
C GLY A 214 2.58 12.89 24.15
N SER A 215 2.83 12.76 25.46
CA SER A 215 4.16 12.84 26.11
C SER A 215 5.31 12.08 25.43
N ASP A 216 5.04 10.89 24.90
CA ASP A 216 6.09 9.96 24.43
C ASP A 216 6.58 10.30 23.02
N ALA A 217 5.93 11.25 22.32
CA ALA A 217 6.26 11.65 20.96
C ALA A 217 7.31 12.77 20.87
N ILE A 218 8.25 12.85 21.83
CA ILE A 218 9.23 13.95 21.88
C ILE A 218 10.27 13.87 20.74
N GLY A 219 10.72 12.68 20.39
CA GLY A 219 11.65 12.42 19.27
C GLY A 219 10.94 12.17 17.94
N GLY A 220 9.68 11.76 17.99
CA GLY A 220 8.85 11.47 16.82
C GLY A 220 7.68 10.56 17.15
N ALA A 221 6.83 10.33 16.14
CA ALA A 221 5.72 9.39 16.21
C ALA A 221 5.70 8.52 14.95
N MET A 222 5.52 7.22 15.12
CA MET A 222 5.33 6.24 14.06
C MET A 222 3.88 5.77 14.13
N ASN A 223 3.12 6.07 13.09
CA ASN A 223 1.71 5.75 13.01
C ASN A 223 1.48 4.71 11.93
N PHE A 224 0.88 3.60 12.32
CA PHE A 224 0.51 2.48 11.47
C PHE A 224 -0.99 2.56 11.18
N PHE A 225 -1.34 2.47 9.91
CA PHE A 225 -2.73 2.41 9.46
C PHE A 225 -2.99 1.00 8.96
N THR A 226 -3.87 0.28 9.64
CA THR A 226 -4.20 -1.10 9.27
C THR A 226 -5.34 -1.15 8.24
N LEU A 227 -5.50 -2.29 7.56
CA LEU A 227 -6.51 -2.52 6.51
C LEU A 227 -7.86 -1.84 6.81
N THR A 228 -8.33 -1.03 5.87
CA THR A 228 -9.51 -0.18 6.01
C THR A 228 -10.67 -0.80 5.22
N PRO A 229 -11.76 -1.21 5.88
CA PRO A 229 -12.94 -1.72 5.17
C PRO A 229 -13.61 -0.61 4.35
N ALA A 230 -13.70 -0.83 3.03
CA ALA A 230 -14.29 0.09 2.07
C ALA A 230 -15.76 -0.27 1.76
N LEU A 231 -16.64 0.73 1.76
CA LEU A 231 -18.03 0.58 1.35
C LEU A 231 -18.13 0.44 -0.17
N SER A 232 -19.18 -0.22 -0.65
CA SER A 232 -19.45 -0.28 -2.08
C SER A 232 -20.14 0.99 -2.58
N THR A 233 -19.56 1.58 -3.63
CA THR A 233 -20.07 2.75 -4.34
C THR A 233 -21.00 2.38 -5.51
N ALA A 234 -20.79 1.23 -6.14
CA ALA A 234 -21.55 0.77 -7.31
C ALA A 234 -22.91 0.12 -6.97
N GLY A 235 -23.25 0.03 -5.68
CA GLY A 235 -24.51 -0.54 -5.20
C GLY A 235 -24.59 -2.08 -5.22
N SER A 236 -23.59 -2.77 -5.77
CA SER A 236 -23.35 -4.21 -5.66
C SER A 236 -22.36 -4.54 -4.52
N LEU A 237 -22.12 -5.82 -4.21
CA LEU A 237 -21.09 -6.21 -3.25
C LEU A 237 -19.69 -5.92 -3.82
N SER A 238 -18.86 -5.19 -3.08
CA SER A 238 -17.42 -5.11 -3.33
C SER A 238 -16.70 -6.20 -2.54
N ALA A 239 -15.84 -6.96 -3.18
CA ALA A 239 -15.04 -8.00 -2.53
C ALA A 239 -13.60 -7.92 -3.02
N LYS A 240 -12.63 -8.00 -2.11
CA LYS A 240 -11.21 -8.17 -2.42
C LYS A 240 -10.64 -9.21 -1.47
N ALA A 241 -9.70 -10.01 -1.95
CA ALA A 241 -8.95 -10.94 -1.14
C ALA A 241 -7.50 -10.95 -1.61
N ASN A 242 -6.56 -11.06 -0.67
CA ASN A 242 -5.15 -11.23 -0.97
C ASN A 242 -4.59 -12.40 -0.16
N ALA A 243 -3.51 -12.97 -0.69
CA ALA A 243 -2.77 -14.04 -0.07
C ALA A 243 -1.28 -13.78 -0.29
N ALA A 244 -0.47 -14.05 0.72
CA ALA A 244 0.98 -13.96 0.60
C ALA A 244 1.66 -15.12 1.31
N VAL A 245 2.80 -15.55 0.74
CA VAL A 245 3.70 -16.51 1.35
C VAL A 245 5.10 -15.91 1.30
N ARG A 246 5.84 -16.04 2.40
CA ARG A 246 7.22 -15.59 2.51
C ARG A 246 8.08 -16.70 3.10
N LEU A 247 9.25 -16.88 2.49
CA LEU A 247 10.29 -17.79 2.93
C LEU A 247 11.61 -17.01 3.06
N ALA A 248 12.38 -17.26 4.11
CA ALA A 248 13.71 -16.69 4.28
C ALA A 248 14.70 -17.74 4.78
N SER A 249 15.86 -17.85 4.14
CA SER A 249 16.87 -18.87 4.48
C SER A 249 17.68 -18.52 5.73
N ALA A 250 17.89 -17.23 6.02
CA ALA A 250 18.74 -16.80 7.13
C ALA A 250 18.23 -17.24 8.51
N ASN A 251 16.93 -17.46 8.65
CA ASN A 251 16.29 -17.94 9.87
C ASN A 251 15.18 -18.95 9.59
N GLU A 252 15.26 -19.65 8.45
CA GLU A 252 14.29 -20.65 8.00
C GLU A 252 12.82 -20.22 8.10
N GLU A 253 12.54 -18.92 7.89
CA GLU A 253 11.20 -18.35 8.02
C GLU A 253 10.21 -19.04 7.09
N LYS A 254 9.02 -19.31 7.63
CA LYS A 254 7.81 -19.65 6.89
C LYS A 254 6.67 -18.77 7.36
N THR A 255 6.25 -17.84 6.51
CA THR A 255 5.12 -16.95 6.78
C THR A 255 4.02 -17.15 5.75
N GLY A 256 2.79 -17.27 6.24
CA GLY A 256 1.58 -17.29 5.43
C GLY A 256 0.61 -16.22 5.89
N HIS A 257 -0.01 -15.52 4.93
CA HIS A 257 -0.96 -14.45 5.17
C HIS A 257 -2.17 -14.58 4.25
N LEU A 258 -3.35 -14.30 4.80
CA LEU A 258 -4.60 -14.19 4.08
C LEU A 258 -5.40 -13.00 4.60
N ASP A 259 -5.90 -12.16 3.69
CA ASP A 259 -6.87 -11.12 4.01
C ASP A 259 -8.03 -11.10 3.02
N PHE A 260 -9.18 -10.63 3.49
CA PHE A 260 -10.31 -10.31 2.65
C PHE A 260 -11.06 -9.08 3.17
N SER A 261 -11.61 -8.32 2.23
CA SER A 261 -12.49 -7.20 2.51
C SER A 261 -13.79 -7.34 1.74
N LEU A 262 -14.90 -7.06 2.42
CA LEU A 262 -16.24 -7.09 1.87
C LEU A 262 -16.91 -5.74 2.12
N GLY A 263 -17.54 -5.18 1.09
CA GLY A 263 -18.17 -3.86 1.12
C GLY A 263 -19.58 -3.90 0.57
N TRP A 264 -20.56 -3.58 1.41
CA TRP A 264 -21.93 -3.24 1.04
C TRP A 264 -22.11 -1.72 1.04
N LYS A 265 -23.32 -1.24 0.73
CA LYS A 265 -23.64 0.21 0.74
C LYS A 265 -23.39 0.89 2.11
N LYS A 266 -23.69 0.18 3.21
CA LYS A 266 -23.62 0.74 4.58
C LYS A 266 -22.67 0.00 5.51
N TRP A 267 -22.31 -1.23 5.15
CA TRP A 267 -21.48 -2.09 5.96
C TRP A 267 -20.22 -2.42 5.18
N ALA A 268 -19.09 -2.47 5.84
CA ALA A 268 -17.87 -3.04 5.29
C ALA A 268 -17.10 -3.81 6.36
N LEU A 269 -16.41 -4.86 5.92
CA LEU A 269 -15.64 -5.78 6.72
C LEU A 269 -14.23 -5.87 6.14
N ALA A 270 -13.24 -5.97 7.00
CA ALA A 270 -11.88 -6.33 6.62
C ALA A 270 -11.37 -7.33 7.67
N THR A 271 -10.91 -8.48 7.21
CA THR A 271 -10.40 -9.57 8.04
C THR A 271 -9.04 -9.97 7.50
N SER A 272 -8.05 -10.10 8.38
CA SER A 272 -6.70 -10.55 8.03
C SER A 272 -6.20 -11.52 9.08
N ALA A 273 -5.48 -12.54 8.64
CA ALA A 273 -4.80 -13.51 9.48
C ALA A 273 -3.42 -13.83 8.90
N SER A 274 -2.41 -13.80 9.77
CA SER A 274 -1.03 -14.18 9.44
C SER A 274 -0.49 -15.15 10.47
N TYR A 275 0.28 -16.12 9.98
CA TYR A 275 1.09 -17.00 10.81
C TYR A 275 2.53 -16.99 10.30
N SER A 276 3.46 -16.79 11.21
CA SER A 276 4.89 -16.80 10.94
C SER A 276 5.59 -17.77 11.87
N ASP A 277 6.40 -18.64 11.28
CA ASP A 277 7.30 -19.56 11.95
C ASP A 277 8.74 -19.16 11.62
N TYR A 278 9.47 -18.68 12.63
CA TYR A 278 10.87 -18.28 12.51
C TYR A 278 11.75 -19.28 13.24
N GLY A 279 12.71 -19.87 12.52
CA GLY A 279 13.80 -20.63 13.11
C GLY A 279 14.87 -19.73 13.73
N ASP A 280 15.92 -20.36 14.23
CA ASP A 280 17.07 -19.65 14.78
C ASP A 280 17.84 -18.91 13.68
N LEU A 281 18.30 -17.70 14.00
CA LEU A 281 19.06 -16.89 13.05
C LEU A 281 20.45 -17.51 12.82
N LYS A 282 20.79 -17.78 11.56
CA LYS A 282 22.12 -18.20 11.13
C LYS A 282 22.89 -17.00 10.59
N MET A 283 24.08 -16.74 11.15
CA MET A 283 24.97 -15.70 10.65
C MET A 283 25.67 -16.13 9.34
N GLY A 284 26.28 -15.18 8.64
CA GLY A 284 27.12 -15.50 7.48
C GLY A 284 28.45 -16.14 7.90
N SER A 285 28.93 -17.09 7.12
CA SER A 285 30.15 -17.86 7.40
C SER A 285 31.46 -17.09 7.17
N ASN A 286 31.38 -15.86 6.65
CA ASN A 286 32.53 -15.00 6.38
C ASN A 286 32.44 -13.75 7.27
N GLY A 287 32.84 -13.89 8.53
CA GLY A 287 32.80 -12.81 9.51
C GLY A 287 33.78 -13.05 10.66
N PRO A 288 33.91 -12.09 11.60
CA PRO A 288 34.74 -12.28 12.78
C PRO A 288 34.23 -13.39 13.69
N ASP A 289 35.14 -14.19 14.23
CA ASP A 289 34.83 -15.26 15.18
C ASP A 289 34.21 -14.73 16.49
N ASP A 290 34.39 -13.44 16.80
CA ASP A 290 33.84 -12.77 17.98
C ASP A 290 32.30 -12.81 18.05
N TYR A 291 31.63 -13.03 16.92
CA TYR A 291 30.17 -13.12 16.86
C TYR A 291 29.65 -14.56 16.96
N LEU A 292 30.52 -15.57 16.91
CA LEU A 292 30.14 -16.97 17.08
C LEU A 292 29.52 -17.20 18.45
N ARG A 293 28.53 -18.09 18.51
CA ARG A 293 27.85 -18.49 19.73
C ARG A 293 28.26 -19.92 20.11
N PRO A 294 29.45 -20.14 20.70
CA PRO A 294 29.94 -21.48 21.02
C PRO A 294 29.14 -22.16 22.14
N PHE A 295 28.43 -21.38 22.95
CA PHE A 295 27.59 -21.89 24.04
C PHE A 295 26.24 -21.18 24.09
N TYR A 296 25.22 -21.88 24.59
CA TYR A 296 23.92 -21.30 24.89
C TYR A 296 23.43 -21.78 26.25
N ALA A 297 22.59 -20.97 26.90
CA ALA A 297 21.98 -21.31 28.17
C ALA A 297 20.69 -22.11 27.94
N ALA A 298 20.49 -23.16 28.73
CA ALA A 298 19.25 -23.92 28.80
C ALA A 298 18.99 -24.36 30.26
N THR A 299 17.72 -24.52 30.62
CA THR A 299 17.36 -25.01 31.96
C THR A 299 17.13 -26.53 31.88
N ILE A 300 17.98 -27.30 32.56
CA ILE A 300 17.90 -28.76 32.64
C ILE A 300 17.62 -29.13 34.09
N GLU A 301 16.54 -29.87 34.34
CA GLU A 301 16.14 -30.28 35.70
C GLU A 301 16.02 -29.11 36.70
N GLY A 302 15.66 -27.91 36.20
CA GLY A 302 15.55 -26.68 37.01
C GLY A 302 16.87 -25.95 37.28
N LEU A 303 17.98 -26.40 36.68
CA LEU A 303 19.30 -25.76 36.78
C LEU A 303 19.69 -25.12 35.45
N ASP A 304 20.07 -23.85 35.49
CA ASP A 304 20.61 -23.15 34.32
C ASP A 304 22.00 -23.70 33.98
N THR A 305 22.12 -24.25 32.77
CA THR A 305 23.30 -24.96 32.29
C THR A 305 23.77 -24.36 30.97
N ALA A 306 25.08 -24.18 30.82
CA ALA A 306 25.70 -23.81 29.55
C ALA A 306 25.93 -25.07 28.70
N LEU A 307 25.28 -25.14 27.54
CA LEU A 307 25.42 -26.22 26.57
C LEU A 307 26.31 -25.77 25.42
N VAL A 308 27.09 -26.72 24.87
CA VAL A 308 27.88 -26.48 23.65
C VAL A 308 26.93 -26.35 22.47
N ASN A 309 27.13 -25.32 21.66
CA ASN A 309 26.41 -25.15 20.41
C ASN A 309 27.07 -25.99 19.31
N PRO A 310 26.38 -26.98 18.72
CA PRO A 310 26.94 -27.80 17.66
C PRO A 310 27.21 -27.01 16.37
N ASP A 311 26.49 -25.90 16.14
CA ASP A 311 26.75 -24.97 15.04
C ASP A 311 26.87 -23.53 15.62
N PRO A 312 28.09 -23.06 15.94
CA PRO A 312 28.31 -21.73 16.50
C PRO A 312 27.85 -20.56 15.62
N GLU A 313 27.56 -20.78 14.33
CA GLU A 313 26.98 -19.76 13.44
C GLU A 313 25.49 -19.53 13.72
N VAL A 314 24.81 -20.49 14.36
CA VAL A 314 23.38 -20.44 14.66
C VAL A 314 23.15 -19.84 16.05
N GLN A 315 22.29 -18.84 16.13
CA GLN A 315 21.99 -18.10 17.35
C GLN A 315 20.89 -18.78 18.16
N VAL A 316 21.19 -19.92 18.80
CA VAL A 316 20.21 -20.72 19.53
C VAL A 316 20.01 -20.25 20.99
N PRO A 317 18.78 -20.11 21.53
CA PRO A 317 17.51 -20.03 20.80
C PRO A 317 17.20 -18.55 20.46
N THR A 318 16.80 -18.31 19.22
CA THR A 318 16.22 -17.04 18.74
C THR A 318 14.94 -17.25 17.95
N GLY A 319 14.63 -18.49 17.54
CA GLY A 319 13.39 -18.83 16.86
C GLY A 319 12.14 -18.57 17.71
N TYR A 320 11.04 -18.27 17.03
CA TYR A 320 9.74 -17.98 17.63
C TYR A 320 8.63 -18.12 16.58
N HIS A 321 7.38 -18.22 17.05
CA HIS A 321 6.20 -18.18 16.19
C HIS A 321 5.34 -16.97 16.53
N GLN A 322 4.65 -16.44 15.53
CA GLN A 322 3.77 -15.29 15.69
C GLN A 322 2.45 -15.51 14.97
N TYR A 323 1.36 -15.13 15.65
CA TYR A 323 0.02 -15.08 15.09
C TYR A 323 -0.45 -13.64 15.10
N ASN A 324 -0.95 -13.16 13.96
CA ASN A 324 -1.59 -11.86 13.86
C ASN A 324 -3.02 -12.05 13.33
N LEU A 325 -3.98 -11.38 13.97
CA LEU A 325 -5.38 -11.38 13.56
C LEU A 325 -5.90 -9.94 13.58
N LEU A 326 -6.51 -9.52 12.49
CA LEU A 326 -7.19 -8.24 12.37
C LEU A 326 -8.64 -8.48 11.93
N GLN A 327 -9.58 -7.86 12.63
CA GLN A 327 -10.97 -7.76 12.20
C GLN A 327 -11.43 -6.31 12.37
N LYS A 328 -11.84 -5.67 11.27
CA LYS A 328 -12.52 -4.38 11.30
C LYS A 328 -13.92 -4.49 10.71
N VAL A 329 -14.83 -3.72 11.29
CA VAL A 329 -16.19 -3.53 10.82
C VAL A 329 -16.44 -2.04 10.72
N ARG A 330 -16.96 -1.58 9.59
CA ARG A 330 -17.39 -0.20 9.38
C ARG A 330 -18.88 -0.18 9.09
N PHE A 331 -19.58 0.71 9.77
CA PHE A 331 -20.98 1.02 9.51
C PHE A 331 -21.12 2.51 9.19
N GLN A 332 -21.83 2.83 8.11
CA GLN A 332 -22.21 4.20 7.76
C GLN A 332 -23.72 4.35 7.88
N PRO A 333 -24.20 5.06 8.92
CA PRO A 333 -25.61 5.38 9.06
C PRO A 333 -26.06 6.35 7.95
N ASN A 334 -27.38 6.43 7.75
CA ASN A 334 -28.01 7.39 6.85
C ASN A 334 -27.83 8.83 7.33
#